data_AF-N2BVR6-F1
#
_entry.id   AF-N2BVR6-F1
#
_cell.length_a   1.000
_cell.length_b   1.000
_cell.length_c   1.000
_cell.angle_alpha   90.00
_cell.angle_beta   90.00
_cell.angle_gamma   90.00
#
_symmetry.space_group_name_H-M   'P 1'
#
loop_
_entity.id
_entity.type
_entity.pdbx_description
1 polymer ?
#
loop_
_entity_poly.entity_id
_entity_poly.type
_entity_poly.pdbx_seq_one_letter_code
_entity_poly.pdbx_strand_id
1 'polypeptide(L)'
;MSEREKLLQDAINTVCGERQDQYGDVEDCFADIAVFWAMYLDTAVCARDVANMMVLLKVARNKASWHRDNWVDIAGYAACGAEVDKPCQ
;
A
#
# COMPACT_ATOMS: atom_id res chain seq x y z
N MET A 1 -20.95 -13.13 7.99
CA MET A 1 -19.69 -12.60 7.46
C MET A 1 -18.55 -13.07 8.35
N SER A 2 -17.60 -13.82 7.78
CA SER A 2 -16.40 -14.32 8.45
C SER A 2 -15.40 -13.18 8.72
N GLU A 3 -14.42 -13.41 9.59
CA GLU A 3 -13.40 -12.40 9.88
C GLU A 3 -12.53 -12.07 8.65
N ARG A 4 -12.30 -13.06 7.76
CA ARG A 4 -11.57 -12.82 6.50
C ARG A 4 -12.34 -11.87 5.58
N GLU A 5 -13.64 -12.06 5.46
CA GLU A 5 -14.51 -11.19 4.65
C GLU A 5 -14.56 -9.77 5.21
N LYS A 6 -14.69 -9.61 6.54
CA LYS A 6 -14.66 -8.30 7.18
C LYS A 6 -13.35 -7.56 6.93
N LEU A 7 -12.22 -8.25 7.04
CA LEU A 7 -10.90 -7.65 6.81
C LEU A 7 -10.77 -7.12 5.37
N LEU A 8 -11.21 -7.91 4.38
CA LEU A 8 -11.19 -7.48 2.98
C LEU A 8 -12.12 -6.28 2.74
N GLN A 9 -13.31 -6.27 3.35
CA GLN A 9 -14.20 -5.13 3.26
C GLN A 9 -13.60 -3.87 3.90
N ASP A 10 -12.93 -4.02 5.04
CA ASP A 10 -12.24 -2.90 5.70
C ASP A 10 -11.09 -2.39 4.82
N ALA A 11 -10.33 -3.28 4.16
CA ALA A 11 -9.27 -2.90 3.23
C ALA A 11 -9.81 -2.07 2.06
N ILE A 12 -10.96 -2.50 1.50
CA ILE A 12 -11.69 -1.74 0.47
C ILE A 12 -12.05 -0.35 0.98
N ASN A 13 -12.57 -0.23 2.20
CA ASN A 13 -13.07 1.04 2.73
C ASN A 13 -11.96 2.00 3.21
N THR A 14 -10.76 1.50 3.51
CA THR A 14 -9.72 2.29 4.20
C THR A 14 -8.51 2.60 3.34
N VAL A 15 -8.09 1.63 2.52
CA VAL A 15 -6.88 1.73 1.70
C VAL A 15 -7.25 1.88 0.22
N CYS A 16 -8.25 1.13 -0.24
CA CYS A 16 -8.69 1.17 -1.64
C CYS A 16 -9.85 2.15 -1.91
N GLY A 17 -10.45 2.77 -0.88
CA GLY A 17 -11.70 3.53 -0.98
C GLY A 17 -11.77 4.74 -0.04
N GLU A 18 -12.63 5.69 -0.38
CA GLU A 18 -12.95 6.97 0.30
C GLU A 18 -11.80 7.93 0.66
N ARG A 19 -10.54 7.66 0.28
CA ARG A 19 -9.49 8.69 0.23
C ARG A 19 -9.39 9.42 -1.11
N GLN A 20 -10.01 8.89 -2.17
CA GLN A 20 -10.02 9.51 -3.51
C GLN A 20 -10.75 10.86 -3.56
N ASP A 21 -11.66 11.16 -2.62
CA ASP A 21 -12.45 12.40 -2.66
C ASP A 21 -11.76 13.62 -2.00
N GLN A 22 -10.60 13.46 -1.35
CA GLN A 22 -9.89 14.59 -0.69
C GLN A 22 -8.46 14.84 -1.17
N TYR A 23 -7.81 13.86 -1.76
CA TYR A 23 -6.52 13.95 -2.43
C TYR A 23 -6.63 13.05 -3.65
N GLY A 24 -6.08 13.43 -4.82
CA GLY A 24 -6.27 12.74 -6.10
C GLY A 24 -5.98 11.22 -6.08
N ASP A 25 -6.22 10.56 -7.22
CA ASP A 25 -6.24 9.10 -7.33
C ASP A 25 -5.08 8.40 -6.59
N VAL A 26 -5.41 7.33 -5.86
CA VAL A 26 -4.44 6.60 -5.00
C VAL A 26 -3.27 6.05 -5.81
N GLU A 27 -3.48 5.78 -7.10
CA GLU A 27 -2.44 5.37 -8.04
C GLU A 27 -1.38 6.46 -8.28
N ASP A 28 -1.73 7.74 -8.15
CA ASP A 28 -0.78 8.86 -8.24
C ASP A 28 0.15 8.89 -7.02
N CYS A 29 -0.36 8.52 -5.83
CA CYS A 29 0.44 8.55 -4.61
C CYS A 29 1.65 7.61 -4.66
N PHE A 30 1.53 6.41 -5.26
CA PHE A 30 2.65 5.47 -5.30
C PHE A 30 3.69 5.85 -6.34
N ALA A 31 3.27 6.45 -7.46
CA ALA A 31 4.19 7.01 -8.45
C ALA A 31 4.97 8.20 -7.85
N ASP A 32 4.28 9.12 -7.16
CA ASP A 32 4.92 10.27 -6.51
C ASP A 32 5.88 9.85 -5.40
N ILE A 33 5.48 8.90 -4.54
CA ILE A 33 6.37 8.34 -3.50
C ILE A 33 7.59 7.70 -4.13
N ALA A 34 7.42 6.97 -5.25
CA ALA A 34 8.54 6.35 -5.95
C ALA A 34 9.54 7.41 -6.44
N VAL A 35 9.06 8.52 -7.01
CA VAL A 35 9.92 9.65 -7.42
C VAL A 35 10.65 10.25 -6.22
N PHE A 36 9.95 10.49 -5.11
CA PHE A 36 10.59 11.05 -3.91
C PHE A 36 11.66 10.12 -3.33
N TRP A 37 11.36 8.82 -3.23
CA TRP A 37 12.32 7.84 -2.72
C TRP A 37 13.50 7.66 -3.66
N ALA A 38 13.25 7.66 -4.97
CA ALA A 38 14.33 7.53 -5.95
C ALA A 38 15.32 8.69 -5.85
N MET A 39 14.80 9.93 -5.75
CA MET A 39 15.62 11.12 -5.58
C MET A 39 16.35 11.14 -4.24
N TYR A 40 15.70 10.71 -3.16
CA TYR A 40 16.30 10.69 -1.83
C TYR A 40 17.41 9.64 -1.69
N LEU A 41 17.24 8.47 -2.31
CA LEU A 41 18.15 7.33 -2.20
C LEU A 41 19.20 7.27 -3.32
N ASP A 42 19.12 8.15 -4.31
CA ASP A 42 19.94 8.11 -5.54
C ASP A 42 19.88 6.71 -6.20
N THR A 43 18.68 6.13 -6.26
CA THR A 43 18.44 4.75 -6.71
C THR A 43 17.10 4.69 -7.44
N ALA A 44 16.99 3.94 -8.54
CA ALA A 44 15.70 3.77 -9.21
C ALA A 44 14.69 3.05 -8.28
N VAL A 45 13.51 3.64 -8.14
CA VAL A 45 12.36 3.09 -7.39
C VAL A 45 11.13 3.30 -8.24
N CYS A 46 10.27 2.29 -8.38
CA CYS A 46 8.96 2.42 -9.05
C CYS A 46 7.81 2.11 -8.10
N ALA A 47 6.58 2.40 -8.54
CA ALA A 47 5.36 2.22 -7.76
C ALA A 47 5.19 0.80 -7.20
N ARG A 48 5.59 -0.23 -7.96
CA ARG A 48 5.65 -1.63 -7.49
C ARG A 48 6.52 -1.78 -6.24
N ASP A 49 7.68 -1.14 -6.21
CA ASP A 49 8.59 -1.22 -5.06
C ASP A 49 7.98 -0.53 -3.85
N VAL A 50 7.33 0.62 -4.05
CA VAL A 50 6.59 1.33 -3.00
C VAL A 50 5.52 0.43 -2.39
N ALA A 51 4.67 -0.20 -3.20
CA ALA A 51 3.63 -1.11 -2.72
C ALA A 51 4.22 -2.25 -1.86
N ASN A 52 5.27 -2.90 -2.36
CA ASN A 52 5.95 -3.98 -1.63
C ASN A 52 6.59 -3.49 -0.32
N MET A 53 7.22 -2.32 -0.33
CA MET A 53 7.83 -1.74 0.86
C MET A 53 6.79 -1.33 1.90
N MET A 54 5.61 -0.86 1.49
CA MET A 54 4.49 -0.57 2.39
C MET A 54 3.92 -1.85 3.04
N VAL A 55 3.88 -2.97 2.31
CA VAL A 55 3.56 -4.30 2.88
C VAL A 55 4.62 -4.70 3.92
N LEU A 56 5.91 -4.61 3.57
CA LEU A 56 7.01 -4.94 4.47
C LEU A 56 6.99 -4.09 5.75
N LEU A 57 6.64 -2.81 5.65
CA LEU A 57 6.47 -1.93 6.80
C LEU A 57 5.43 -2.48 7.79
N LYS A 58 4.29 -2.97 7.29
CA LYS A 58 3.24 -3.55 8.14
C LYS A 58 3.62 -4.93 8.68
N VAL A 59 4.35 -5.74 7.92
CA VAL A 59 4.95 -6.99 8.42
C VAL A 59 5.93 -6.71 9.55
N ALA A 60 6.78 -5.68 9.44
CA ALA A 60 7.68 -5.27 10.50
C ALA A 60 6.93 -4.82 11.77
N ARG A 61 5.80 -4.11 11.62
CA ARG A 61 4.92 -3.76 12.75
C ARG A 61 4.33 -5.00 13.41
N ASN A 62 3.87 -5.98 12.64
CA ASN A 62 3.37 -7.26 13.18
C ASN A 62 4.41 -8.02 13.99
N LYS A 63 5.71 -7.91 13.63
CA LYS A 63 6.79 -8.48 14.43
C LYS A 63 6.94 -7.79 15.79
N ALA A 64 6.69 -6.48 15.88
CA ALA A 64 6.83 -5.72 17.11
C ALA A 64 5.60 -5.84 18.03
N SER A 65 4.40 -5.75 17.48
CA SER A 65 3.14 -5.86 18.21
C SER A 65 1.98 -6.29 17.30
N TRP A 66 0.99 -6.97 17.88
CA TRP A 66 -0.21 -7.36 17.16
C TRP A 66 -1.21 -6.19 17.08
N HIS A 67 -1.62 -5.83 15.86
CA HIS A 67 -2.74 -4.94 15.59
C HIS A 67 -3.50 -5.44 14.35
N ARG A 68 -4.82 -5.59 14.44
CA ARG A 68 -5.66 -6.05 13.32
C ARG A 68 -5.47 -5.18 12.07
N ASP A 69 -5.38 -3.86 12.27
CA ASP A 69 -5.27 -2.88 11.19
C ASP A 69 -4.03 -3.11 10.30
N ASN A 70 -2.94 -3.65 10.86
CA ASN A 70 -1.77 -3.98 10.04
C ASN A 70 -2.11 -5.00 8.95
N TRP A 71 -3.02 -5.94 9.21
CA TRP A 71 -3.45 -6.92 8.21
C TRP A 71 -4.42 -6.33 7.19
N VAL A 72 -5.27 -5.39 7.62
CA VAL A 72 -6.13 -4.60 6.73
C VAL A 72 -5.26 -3.79 5.77
N ASP A 73 -4.24 -3.11 6.30
CA ASP A 73 -3.27 -2.34 5.52
C ASP A 73 -2.51 -3.21 4.52
N ILE A 74 -2.05 -4.41 4.93
CA ILE A 74 -1.36 -5.35 4.04
C ILE A 74 -2.27 -5.74 2.87
N ALA A 75 -3.53 -6.09 3.14
CA ALA A 75 -4.47 -6.46 2.08
C ALA A 75 -4.73 -5.29 1.13
N GLY A 76 -4.87 -4.08 1.67
CA GLY A 76 -5.05 -2.86 0.88
C GLY A 76 -3.85 -2.53 0.00
N TYR A 77 -2.63 -2.52 0.57
CA TYR A 77 -1.41 -2.24 -0.21
C TYR A 77 -1.11 -3.34 -1.23
N ALA A 78 -1.44 -4.60 -0.93
CA ALA A 78 -1.33 -5.68 -1.91
C ALA A 78 -2.30 -5.49 -3.09
N ALA A 79 -3.52 -5.00 -2.82
CA ALA A 79 -4.48 -4.68 -3.88
C ALA A 79 -3.97 -3.53 -4.77
N CYS A 80 -3.53 -2.41 -4.18
CA CYS A 80 -2.92 -1.30 -4.94
C CYS A 80 -1.68 -1.78 -5.72
N GLY A 81 -0.85 -2.63 -5.10
CA GLY A 81 0.32 -3.23 -5.73
C GLY A 81 -0.01 -4.01 -7.01
N ALA A 82 -1.13 -4.73 -7.04
CA ALA A 82 -1.58 -5.47 -8.21
C ALA A 82 -1.97 -4.55 -9.39
N GLU A 83 -2.45 -3.34 -9.13
CA GLU A 83 -2.79 -2.35 -10.16
C GLU A 83 -1.54 -1.71 -10.76
N VAL A 84 -0.52 -1.47 -9.93
CA VAL A 84 0.73 -0.80 -10.32
C VAL A 84 1.88 -1.76 -10.62
N ASP A 85 1.61 -3.07 -10.77
CA ASP A 85 2.62 -4.11 -10.96
C ASP A 85 3.30 -4.04 -12.34
N LYS A 86 4.02 -2.96 -12.61
CA LYS A 86 4.83 -2.74 -13.82
C LYS A 86 6.31 -2.67 -13.44
N PRO A 87 7.23 -3.20 -14.26
CA PRO A 87 8.66 -3.04 -14.04
C PRO A 87 9.07 -1.56 -14.06
N CYS A 88 10.08 -1.18 -13.27
CA CYS A 88 10.74 0.11 -13.42
C CYS A 88 11.29 0.20 -14.85
N GLN A 89 10.89 1.22 -15.61
CA GLN A 89 11.50 1.54 -16.91
C GLN A 89 12.82 2.29 -16.71
#